data_AF-M0AH47-F1
#
_entry.id   AF-M0AH47-F1
#
_cell.length_a   1.000
_cell.length_b   1.000
_cell.length_c   1.000
_cell.angle_alpha   90.00
_cell.angle_beta   90.00
_cell.angle_gamma   90.00
#
_symmetry.space_group_name_H-M   'P 1'
#
loop_
_entity.id
_entity.type
_entity.pdbx_description
1 polymer ?
#
loop_
_entity_poly.entity_id
_entity_poly.type
_entity_poly.pdbx_seq_one_letter_code
_entity_poly.pdbx_strand_id
1 'polypeptide(L)' 'MELAGRTLRDRIVQALVVFLTFLVFQYFQNSIEWGYLVSVAAFVFVFVLLLDAATARIET' A
#
# COMPACT_ATOMS: atom_id res chain seq x y z
N MET A 1 -2.28 -12.77 11.89
CA MET A 1 -1.22 -11.93 12.50
C MET A 1 -1.70 -10.50 12.47
N GLU A 2 -1.99 -9.97 13.65
CA GLU A 2 -2.26 -8.55 13.88
C GLU A 2 -0.95 -7.89 14.26
N LEU A 3 -0.66 -6.75 13.67
CA LEU A 3 0.55 -5.99 13.96
C LEU A 3 0.11 -4.53 14.01
N ALA A 4 0.25 -3.89 15.18
CA ALA A 4 -0.27 -2.55 15.45
C ALA A 4 -1.78 -2.35 15.18
N GLY A 5 -2.63 -3.27 15.65
CA GLY A 5 -4.09 -3.14 15.55
C GLY A 5 -4.69 -3.28 14.14
N ARG A 6 -3.88 -3.63 13.13
CA ARG A 6 -4.33 -3.90 11.77
C ARG A 6 -3.91 -5.29 11.30
N THR A 7 -4.76 -5.94 10.52
CA THR A 7 -4.43 -7.27 9.97
C THR A 7 -3.54 -7.14 8.73
N LEU A 8 -2.73 -8.17 8.47
CA LEU A 8 -1.96 -8.25 7.21
C LEU A 8 -2.86 -8.12 5.96
N ARG A 9 -4.10 -8.62 6.06
CA ARG A 9 -5.11 -8.51 5.01
C ARG A 9 -5.47 -7.05 4.73
N ASP A 10 -5.67 -6.24 5.76
CA ASP A 10 -6.05 -4.83 5.58
C ASP A 10 -4.95 -4.04 4.86
N ARG A 11 -3.68 -4.36 5.16
CA ARG A 11 -2.52 -3.77 4.48
C ARG A 11 -2.47 -4.14 3.01
N ILE A 12 -2.72 -5.41 2.69
CA ILE A 12 -2.79 -5.88 1.30
C ILE A 12 -3.94 -5.20 0.56
N VAL A 13 -5.11 -5.09 1.19
CA VAL A 13 -6.27 -4.40 0.62
C VAL A 13 -5.94 -2.92 0.38
N GLN A 14 -5.27 -2.25 1.31
CA GLN A 14 -4.85 -0.87 1.12
C GLN A 14 -3.89 -0.70 -0.07
N ALA A 15 -2.88 -1.56 -0.19
CA ALA A 15 -1.96 -1.55 -1.33
C ALA A 15 -2.70 -1.81 -2.65
N LEU A 16 -3.67 -2.73 -2.65
CA LEU A 16 -4.51 -3.03 -3.80
C LEU A 16 -5.40 -1.83 -4.19
N VAL A 17 -5.97 -1.12 -3.20
CA VAL A 17 -6.77 0.09 -3.45
C VAL A 17 -5.93 1.19 -4.10
N VAL A 18 -4.69 1.40 -3.62
CA VAL A 18 -3.76 2.35 -4.25
C VAL A 18 -3.43 1.92 -5.69
N PHE A 19 -3.11 0.64 -5.89
CA PHE A 19 -2.84 0.09 -7.22
C PHE A 19 -4.00 0.35 -8.18
N LEU A 20 -5.23 0.02 -7.78
CA LEU A 20 -6.43 0.22 -8.61
C LEU A 20 -6.70 1.70 -8.89
N THR A 21 -6.46 2.58 -7.92
CA THR A 21 -6.64 4.02 -8.10
C THR A 21 -5.69 4.57 -9.16
N PHE A 22 -4.40 4.22 -9.09
CA PHE A 22 -3.43 4.65 -10.10
C PHE A 22 -3.66 3.97 -11.44
N LEU A 23 -4.10 2.71 -11.46
CA LEU A 23 -4.44 2.00 -12.69
C LEU A 23 -5.57 2.73 -13.43
N VAL A 24 -6.65 3.09 -12.73
CA VAL A 24 -7.77 3.84 -13.31
C VAL A 24 -7.28 5.19 -13.84
N PHE A 25 -6.44 5.90 -13.08
CA PHE A 25 -5.87 7.17 -13.51
C PHE A 25 -5.03 7.06 -14.79
N GLN A 26 -4.10 6.10 -14.85
CA GLN A 26 -3.27 5.87 -16.04
C GLN A 26 -4.07 5.33 -17.24
N TYR A 27 -5.14 4.58 -16.98
CA TYR A 27 -6.06 4.13 -18.02
C TYR A 27 -6.71 5.32 -18.73
N PHE A 28 -7.19 6.33 -17.99
CA PHE A 28 -7.73 7.55 -18.59
C PHE A 28 -6.70 8.37 -19.36
N GLN A 29 -5.40 8.23 -19.02
CA GLN A 29 -4.30 8.91 -19.71
C GLN A 29 -3.72 8.11 -20.88
N ASN A 30 -4.19 6.88 -21.14
CA ASN A 30 -3.57 5.95 -22.09
C ASN A 30 -2.05 5.75 -21.87
N SER A 31 -1.59 5.85 -20.62
CA SER A 31 -0.17 5.83 -20.24
C SER A 31 0.10 4.76 -19.18
N ILE A 32 -0.43 3.55 -19.38
CA ILE A 32 -0.31 2.46 -18.41
C ILE A 32 1.13 1.95 -18.35
N GLU A 33 1.74 2.13 -17.18
CA GLU A 33 3.08 1.65 -16.87
C GLU A 33 3.01 0.65 -15.72
N TRP A 34 2.90 -0.64 -16.06
CA TRP A 34 2.77 -1.72 -15.08
C TRP A 34 3.90 -1.74 -14.04
N GLY A 35 5.14 -1.47 -14.47
CA GLY A 35 6.29 -1.39 -13.59
C GLY A 35 6.12 -0.31 -12.52
N TYR A 36 5.66 0.88 -12.91
CA TYR A 36 5.36 1.96 -11.98
C TYR A 36 4.24 1.57 -11.01
N LEU A 37 3.13 1.03 -11.51
CA LEU A 37 1.98 0.66 -10.68
C LEU A 37 2.34 -0.37 -9.60
N VAL A 38 3.07 -1.42 -9.96
CA VAL A 38 3.52 -2.45 -9.02
C VAL A 38 4.53 -1.88 -8.02
N SER A 39 5.46 -1.05 -8.48
CA SER A 39 6.48 -0.43 -7.61
C SER A 39 5.85 0.49 -6.57
N VAL A 40 4.87 1.30 -6.97
CA VAL A 40 4.13 2.20 -6.06
C VAL A 40 3.31 1.40 -5.04
N ALA A 41 2.62 0.35 -5.48
CA ALA A 41 1.84 -0.51 -4.58
C ALA A 41 2.74 -1.21 -3.54
N ALA A 42 3.89 -1.73 -3.97
CA ALA A 42 4.88 -2.33 -3.08
C ALA A 42 5.46 -1.30 -2.10
N PHE A 43 5.79 -0.10 -2.60
CA PHE A 43 6.27 1.00 -1.76
C PHE A 43 5.26 1.37 -0.67
N VAL A 44 3.98 1.54 -1.02
CA VAL A 44 2.93 1.85 -0.02
C VAL A 44 2.80 0.74 1.01
N PHE A 45 2.82 -0.53 0.58
CA PHE A 45 2.75 -1.66 1.52
C PHE A 45 3.89 -1.62 2.55
N VAL A 46 5.12 -1.44 2.08
CA VAL A 46 6.31 -1.36 2.94
C VAL A 46 6.23 -0.12 3.84
N PHE A 47 5.82 1.02 3.30
CA PHE A 47 5.69 2.26 4.05
C PHE A 47 4.67 2.16 5.19
N VAL A 48 3.49 1.59 4.92
CA VAL A 48 2.48 1.33 5.95
C VAL A 48 3.01 0.37 7.00
N LEU A 49 3.74 -0.67 6.60
CA LEU A 49 4.35 -1.60 7.55
C LEU A 49 5.37 -0.91 8.47
N LEU A 50 6.17 0.02 7.93
CA LEU A 50 7.09 0.83 8.73
C LEU A 50 6.36 1.77 9.68
N LEU A 51 5.27 2.42 9.23
CA LEU A 51 4.44 3.26 10.10
C LEU A 51 3.80 2.46 11.23
N ASP A 52 3.29 1.28 10.93
CA ASP A 52 2.69 0.40 11.92
C ASP A 52 3.74 -0.04 12.96
N ALA A 53 4.96 -0.38 12.52
CA ALA A 53 6.07 -0.71 13.41
C ALA A 53 6.53 0.49 14.27
N ALA A 54 6.56 1.69 13.71
CA ALA A 54 6.89 2.91 14.43
C ALA A 54 5.83 3.26 15.48
N THR A 55 4.55 3.14 15.13
CA THR A 55 3.42 3.40 16.04
C THR A 55 3.41 2.41 17.20
N ALA A 56 3.62 1.12 16.93
CA ALA A 56 3.74 0.10 17.97
C ALA A 56 4.82 0.42 19.00
N ARG A 57 5.94 1.04 18.57
CA ARG A 57 7.03 1.44 19.47
C ARG A 57 6.71 2.67 20.32
N ILE A 58 5.81 3.55 19.85
CA ILE A 58 5.38 4.74 20.61
C ILE A 58 4.32 4.35 21.66
N GLU A 59 3.53 3.32 21.39
CA GLU A 59 2.51 2.79 22.31
C GLU A 59 3.07 1.85 23.39
N THR A 60 4.37 1.51 23.36
CA THR A 60 5.06 0.68 24.37
C THR A 60 5.89 1.55 25.32
#